data_AF-H0JKE2-F1
#
_entry.id   AF-H0JKE2-F1
#
_cell.length_a   1.000
_cell.length_b   1.000
_cell.length_c   1.000
_cell.angle_alpha   90.00
_cell.angle_beta   90.00
_cell.angle_gamma   90.00
#
_symmetry.space_group_name_H-M   'P 1'
#
loop_
_entity.id
_entity.type
_entity.pdbx_description
1 polymer ?
#
loop_
_entity_poly.entity_id
_entity_poly.type
_entity_poly.pdbx_seq_one_letter_code
_entity_poly.pdbx_strand_id
1 'polypeptide(L)'
;MTQHEVSMIAGGIAQWGRALPIHDKLTAVTFEADIMTKLVLSGREEPTYFRSVYAGVDHVDTDGSTPYGHGAVRLEDPRTNDLLIGQVDWYMENGRDKGTFTFESGTGAWEGVSGTVAVDLEFCSHTREGALNAGDPVKGLAFIEGAGQFTLPA
;
A
#
# COMPACT_ATOMS: atom_id res chain seq x y z
N MET A 1 11.39 23.27 -6.64
CA MET A 1 10.49 22.33 -5.97
C MET A 1 9.08 22.87 -6.10
N THR A 2 8.21 22.07 -6.69
CA THR A 2 6.81 22.40 -6.97
C THR A 2 5.93 21.41 -6.23
N GLN A 3 4.91 21.91 -5.54
CA GLN A 3 3.95 21.08 -4.82
C GLN A 3 2.78 20.73 -5.73
N HIS A 4 2.35 19.47 -5.68
CA HIS A 4 1.24 18.92 -6.43
C HIS A 4 0.30 18.18 -5.47
N GLU A 5 -1.00 18.46 -5.58
CA GLU A 5 -2.00 17.57 -5.02
C GLU A 5 -1.92 16.25 -5.77
N VAL A 6 -2.05 15.14 -5.05
CA VAL A 6 -2.05 13.80 -5.64
C VAL A 6 -3.26 13.03 -5.16
N SER A 7 -3.93 12.33 -6.08
CA SER A 7 -4.85 11.25 -5.73
C SER A 7 -4.27 9.91 -6.18
N MET A 8 -4.55 8.89 -5.37
CA MET A 8 -4.06 7.53 -5.56
C MET A 8 -5.26 6.58 -5.54
N ILE A 9 -5.33 5.73 -6.55
CA ILE A 9 -6.24 4.57 -6.58
C ILE A 9 -5.40 3.36 -6.94
N ALA A 10 -5.49 2.30 -6.17
CA ALA A 10 -4.79 1.07 -6.47
C ALA A 10 -5.64 -0.17 -6.20
N GLY A 11 -5.40 -1.22 -6.97
CA GLY A 11 -6.13 -2.48 -6.81
C GLY A 11 -5.41 -3.67 -7.43
N GLY A 12 -5.57 -4.83 -6.80
CA GLY A 12 -4.95 -6.06 -7.27
C GLY A 12 -5.01 -7.18 -6.24
N ILE A 13 -3.96 -8.01 -6.22
CA ILE A 13 -3.89 -9.20 -5.38
C ILE A 13 -2.91 -8.94 -4.25
N ALA A 14 -3.29 -9.33 -3.04
CA ALA A 14 -2.43 -9.37 -1.88
C ALA A 14 -2.36 -10.78 -1.32
N GLN A 15 -1.25 -11.11 -0.68
CA GLN A 15 -1.03 -12.38 -0.02
C GLN A 15 -0.43 -12.14 1.36
N TRP A 16 -1.07 -12.69 2.38
CA TRP A 16 -0.45 -12.91 3.67
C TRP A 16 0.31 -14.24 3.65
N GLY A 17 1.54 -14.19 4.13
CA GLY A 17 2.38 -15.35 4.35
C GLY A 17 1.98 -16.13 5.60
N ARG A 18 2.89 -16.98 6.06
CA ARG A 18 2.67 -17.76 7.27
C ARG A 18 2.63 -16.85 8.50
N ALA A 19 1.70 -17.13 9.39
CA ALA A 19 1.59 -16.41 10.65
C ALA A 19 2.67 -16.82 11.65
N LEU A 20 3.32 -15.81 12.26
CA LEU A 20 4.39 -15.94 13.24
C LEU A 20 3.87 -15.48 14.61
N PRO A 21 3.88 -16.34 15.65
CA PRO A 21 3.43 -15.96 16.98
C PRO A 21 4.53 -15.17 17.70
N ILE A 22 4.57 -13.85 17.51
CA ILE A 22 5.65 -13.00 18.04
C ILE A 22 5.23 -12.31 19.35
N HIS A 23 3.94 -12.01 19.55
CA HIS A 23 3.47 -11.22 20.70
C HIS A 23 2.11 -11.64 21.23
N ASP A 24 2.05 -12.36 22.37
CA ASP A 24 0.82 -12.70 23.10
C ASP A 24 -0.40 -13.03 22.21
N LYS A 25 -1.36 -12.10 22.09
CA LYS A 25 -2.60 -12.23 21.32
C LYS A 25 -2.49 -11.79 19.86
N LEU A 26 -1.39 -11.14 19.47
CA LEU A 26 -1.11 -10.70 18.11
C LEU A 26 -0.19 -11.70 17.39
N THR A 27 -0.55 -11.98 16.16
CA THR A 27 0.26 -12.78 15.24
C THR A 27 0.79 -11.86 14.15
N ALA A 28 2.09 -11.91 13.87
CA ALA A 28 2.66 -11.16 12.75
C ALA A 28 2.56 -12.00 11.47
N VAL A 29 2.10 -11.41 10.37
CA VAL A 29 2.12 -12.02 9.04
C VAL A 29 2.94 -11.13 8.12
N THR A 30 3.84 -11.73 7.34
CA THR A 30 4.43 -11.00 6.21
C THR A 30 3.38 -10.85 5.13
N PHE A 31 3.30 -9.70 4.48
CA PHE A 31 2.43 -9.52 3.31
C PHE A 31 3.23 -9.18 2.06
N GLU A 32 2.69 -9.58 0.91
CA GLU A 32 3.12 -9.14 -0.42
C GLU A 32 1.88 -8.78 -1.24
N ALA A 33 1.89 -7.64 -1.92
CA ALA A 33 0.81 -7.22 -2.82
C ALA A 33 1.38 -6.84 -4.19
N ASP A 34 0.82 -7.43 -5.25
CA ASP A 34 1.07 -7.05 -6.65
C ASP A 34 -0.21 -6.39 -7.19
N ILE A 35 -0.13 -5.06 -7.35
CA ILE A 35 -1.30 -4.24 -7.67
C ILE A 35 -0.98 -3.22 -8.77
N MET A 36 -2.01 -2.78 -9.46
CA MET A 36 -1.92 -1.60 -10.33
C MET A 36 -2.27 -0.35 -9.54
N THR A 37 -1.43 0.67 -9.65
CA THR A 37 -1.67 1.99 -9.04
C THR A 37 -1.84 3.05 -10.11
N LYS A 38 -2.85 3.89 -9.95
CA LYS A 38 -3.08 5.12 -10.70
C LYS A 38 -2.79 6.31 -9.81
N LEU A 39 -1.91 7.20 -10.25
CA LEU A 39 -1.69 8.51 -9.64
C LEU A 39 -2.19 9.62 -10.57
N VAL A 40 -2.93 10.57 -10.00
CA VAL A 40 -3.33 11.81 -10.67
C VAL A 40 -2.68 12.96 -9.93
N LEU A 41 -1.84 13.76 -10.61
CA LEU A 41 -1.18 14.92 -10.02
C LEU A 41 -1.82 16.21 -10.54
N SER A 42 -2.07 17.18 -9.67
CA SER A 42 -2.55 18.50 -10.06
C SER A 42 -1.57 19.15 -11.05
N GLY A 43 -2.09 19.64 -12.18
CA GLY A 43 -1.29 20.26 -13.23
C GLY A 43 -0.69 19.31 -14.27
N ARG A 44 -0.92 17.99 -14.15
CA ARG A 44 -0.67 17.02 -15.23
C ARG A 44 -2.00 16.68 -15.92
N GLU A 45 -2.00 16.64 -17.25
CA GLU A 45 -3.21 16.33 -18.03
C GLU A 45 -3.61 14.86 -17.93
N GLU A 46 -2.63 13.96 -17.93
CA GLU A 46 -2.84 12.52 -17.96
C GLU A 46 -2.42 11.84 -16.64
N PRO A 47 -3.19 10.84 -16.15
CA PRO A 47 -2.77 10.02 -15.02
C PRO A 47 -1.54 9.17 -15.34
N THR A 48 -0.73 8.88 -14.33
CA THR A 48 0.36 7.91 -14.41
C THR A 48 -0.09 6.58 -13.81
N TYR A 49 0.28 5.48 -14.47
CA TYR A 49 -0.07 4.12 -14.05
C TYR A 49 1.19 3.33 -13.74
N PHE A 50 1.20 2.62 -12.62
CA PHE A 50 2.35 1.89 -12.12
C PHE A 50 2.01 0.44 -11.83
N ARG A 51 2.89 -0.48 -12.23
CA ARG A 51 2.96 -1.78 -11.58
C ARG A 51 3.56 -1.58 -10.19
N SER A 52 2.87 -2.05 -9.16
CA SER A 52 3.21 -1.75 -7.78
C SER A 52 3.41 -3.02 -6.99
N VAL A 53 4.50 -3.08 -6.25
CA VAL A 53 4.80 -4.17 -5.31
C VAL A 53 4.91 -3.58 -3.91
N TYR A 54 4.08 -4.07 -3.00
CA TYR A 54 4.15 -3.73 -1.58
C TYR A 54 4.55 -4.96 -0.80
N ALA A 55 5.47 -4.82 0.14
CA ALA A 55 5.90 -5.93 0.98
C ALA A 55 6.19 -5.45 2.39
N GLY A 56 5.71 -6.19 3.39
CA GLY A 56 5.78 -5.73 4.77
C GLY A 56 5.30 -6.75 5.79
N VAL A 57 4.94 -6.25 6.95
CA VAL A 57 4.43 -7.02 8.08
C VAL A 57 3.15 -6.40 8.62
N ASP A 58 2.11 -7.21 8.72
CA ASP A 58 0.86 -6.90 9.39
C ASP A 58 0.81 -7.59 10.75
N HIS A 59 0.24 -6.92 11.75
CA HIS A 59 -0.06 -7.51 13.04
C HIS A 59 -1.55 -7.81 13.09
N VAL A 60 -1.89 -9.09 13.24
CA VAL A 60 -3.26 -9.62 13.16
C VAL A 60 -3.69 -10.08 14.55
N ASP A 61 -4.83 -9.61 15.03
CA ASP A 61 -5.43 -10.03 16.30
C ASP A 61 -6.18 -11.37 16.12
N THR A 62 -6.53 -11.98 17.24
CA THR A 62 -7.30 -13.21 17.36
C THR A 62 -8.65 -13.19 16.65
N ASP A 63 -9.27 -12.02 16.49
CA ASP A 63 -10.53 -11.84 15.74
C ASP A 63 -10.33 -11.67 14.22
N GLY A 64 -9.07 -11.66 13.76
CA GLY A 64 -8.69 -11.47 12.36
C GLY A 64 -8.57 -10.01 11.93
N SER A 65 -8.75 -9.05 12.84
CA SER A 65 -8.49 -7.63 12.58
C SER A 65 -6.98 -7.35 12.47
N THR A 66 -6.62 -6.35 11.68
CA THR A 66 -5.23 -5.92 11.49
C THR A 66 -5.02 -4.54 12.10
N PRO A 67 -4.83 -4.41 13.42
CA PRO A 67 -4.75 -3.12 14.09
C PRO A 67 -3.64 -2.19 13.56
N TYR A 68 -2.54 -2.75 13.08
CA TYR A 68 -1.47 -2.00 12.43
C TYR A 68 -0.55 -2.88 11.57
N GLY A 69 0.14 -2.25 10.63
CA GLY A 69 1.13 -2.89 9.77
C GLY A 69 2.06 -1.85 9.14
N HIS A 70 3.16 -2.30 8.58
CA HIS A 70 4.08 -1.42 7.83
C HIS A 70 4.77 -2.20 6.70
N GLY A 71 5.19 -1.50 5.66
CA GLY A 71 5.89 -2.12 4.54
C GLY A 71 6.59 -1.15 3.62
N ALA A 72 7.43 -1.71 2.75
CA ALA A 72 8.05 -0.99 1.66
C ALA A 72 7.13 -0.99 0.43
N VAL A 73 7.25 0.06 -0.37
CA VAL A 73 6.42 0.34 -1.54
C VAL A 73 7.32 0.63 -2.73
N ARG A 74 7.13 -0.10 -3.83
CA ARG A 74 7.80 0.13 -5.11
C ARG A 74 6.77 0.26 -6.22
N LEU A 75 6.74 1.42 -6.87
CA LEU A 75 5.92 1.70 -8.04
C LEU A 75 6.84 1.82 -9.25
N GLU A 76 6.51 1.13 -10.33
CA GLU A 76 7.26 1.14 -11.59
C GLU A 76 6.34 1.51 -12.74
N ASP A 77 6.66 2.59 -13.47
CA ASP A 77 5.95 2.95 -14.68
C ASP A 77 6.33 1.94 -15.78
N PRO A 78 5.39 1.11 -16.28
CA PRO A 78 5.71 0.07 -17.25
C PRO A 78 6.11 0.63 -18.63
N ARG A 79 5.93 1.94 -18.86
CA ARG A 79 6.26 2.60 -20.13
C ARG A 79 7.69 3.15 -20.14
N THR A 80 8.18 3.63 -18.99
CA THR A 80 9.51 4.27 -18.88
C THR A 80 10.48 3.48 -18.00
N ASN A 81 9.99 2.55 -17.18
CA ASN A 81 10.68 1.90 -16.07
C ASN A 81 11.13 2.87 -14.96
N ASP A 82 10.56 4.08 -14.93
CA ASP A 82 10.81 5.00 -13.83
C ASP A 82 10.20 4.46 -12.54
N LEU A 83 10.92 4.66 -11.43
CA LEU A 83 10.57 4.16 -10.12
C LEU A 83 10.09 5.29 -9.22
N LEU A 84 9.15 4.95 -8.35
CA LEU A 84 8.75 5.73 -7.19
C LEU A 84 8.76 4.79 -5.98
N ILE A 85 9.58 5.13 -4.98
CA ILE A 85 9.89 4.29 -3.82
C ILE A 85 9.42 4.99 -2.55
N GLY A 86 8.84 4.20 -1.66
CA GLY A 86 8.37 4.69 -0.38
C GLY A 86 8.12 3.58 0.61
N GLN A 87 7.35 3.94 1.62
CA GLN A 87 6.86 3.06 2.67
C GLN A 87 5.37 3.31 2.89
N VAL A 88 4.75 2.38 3.57
CA VAL A 88 3.37 2.52 4.03
C VAL A 88 3.27 2.07 5.47
N ASP A 89 2.54 2.84 6.26
CA ASP A 89 2.08 2.47 7.58
C ASP A 89 0.55 2.37 7.55
N TRP A 90 0.00 1.23 7.98
CA TRP A 90 -1.44 1.00 8.05
C TRP A 90 -1.89 0.91 9.51
N TYR A 91 -3.12 1.32 9.79
CA TYR A 91 -3.71 1.30 11.12
C TYR A 91 -5.23 1.25 11.03
N MET A 92 -5.86 0.71 12.07
CA MET A 92 -7.32 0.73 12.22
C MET A 92 -7.80 2.04 12.84
N GLU A 93 -8.76 2.71 12.19
CA GLU A 93 -9.44 3.88 12.70
C GLU A 93 -10.96 3.72 12.54
N ASN A 94 -11.70 3.81 13.65
CA ASN A 94 -13.17 3.66 13.66
C ASN A 94 -13.68 2.38 12.95
N GLY A 95 -12.91 1.28 13.06
CA GLY A 95 -13.25 -0.01 12.46
C GLY A 95 -13.00 -0.11 10.95
N ARG A 96 -12.20 0.81 10.39
CA ARG A 96 -11.79 0.80 8.98
C ARG A 96 -10.27 0.82 8.88
N ASP A 97 -9.74 0.13 7.88
CA ASP A 97 -8.31 0.14 7.60
C ASP A 97 -7.93 1.47 6.92
N LYS A 98 -6.97 2.15 7.53
CA LYS A 98 -6.37 3.40 7.05
C LYS A 98 -4.89 3.18 6.81
N GLY A 99 -4.28 4.06 6.03
CA GLY A 99 -2.84 4.08 5.91
C GLY A 99 -2.28 5.41 5.47
N THR A 100 -0.97 5.55 5.63
CA THR A 100 -0.19 6.66 5.08
C THR A 100 0.95 6.11 4.25
N PHE A 101 0.91 6.37 2.96
CA PHE A 101 2.06 6.18 2.09
C PHE A 101 3.00 7.36 2.23
N THR A 102 4.29 7.11 2.40
CA THR A 102 5.34 8.12 2.41
C THR A 102 6.33 7.79 1.30
N PHE A 103 6.46 8.67 0.32
CA PHE A 103 7.39 8.53 -0.80
C PHE A 103 8.59 9.44 -0.59
N GLU A 104 9.79 8.90 -0.78
CA GLU A 104 11.05 9.58 -0.44
C GLU A 104 12.11 9.50 -1.54
N SER A 105 11.87 8.71 -2.58
CA SER A 105 12.82 8.55 -3.68
C SER A 105 12.11 8.15 -4.97
N GLY A 106 12.74 8.48 -6.09
CA GLY A 106 12.28 8.08 -7.42
C GLY A 106 13.34 8.31 -8.48
N THR A 107 13.07 7.89 -9.71
CA THR A 107 13.96 8.04 -10.86
C THR A 107 13.24 8.76 -12.01
N GLY A 108 14.01 9.30 -12.96
CA GLY A 108 13.47 9.93 -14.17
C GLY A 108 12.48 11.04 -13.83
N ALA A 109 11.22 10.90 -14.28
CA ALA A 109 10.17 11.88 -14.01
C ALA A 109 9.79 12.04 -12.51
N TRP A 110 10.31 11.17 -11.65
CA TRP A 110 10.09 11.13 -10.20
C TRP A 110 11.36 11.39 -9.39
N GLU A 111 12.46 11.76 -10.04
CA GLU A 111 13.70 12.10 -9.33
C GLU A 111 13.45 13.23 -8.32
N GLY A 112 13.96 13.09 -7.09
CA GLY A 112 13.78 14.08 -6.02
C GLY A 112 12.37 14.24 -5.47
N VAL A 113 11.46 13.31 -5.79
CA VAL A 113 10.10 13.27 -5.22
C VAL A 113 10.13 13.11 -3.71
N SER A 114 9.24 13.83 -3.02
CA SER A 114 8.91 13.58 -1.62
C SER A 114 7.45 13.88 -1.35
N GLY A 115 6.80 13.13 -0.48
CA GLY A 115 5.41 13.42 -0.12
C GLY A 115 4.67 12.29 0.54
N THR A 116 3.42 12.55 0.88
CA THR A 116 2.57 11.61 1.61
C THR A 116 1.20 11.51 0.99
N VAL A 117 0.59 10.33 1.05
CA VAL A 117 -0.80 10.06 0.66
C VAL A 117 -1.50 9.33 1.78
N ALA A 118 -2.54 9.94 2.34
CA ALA A 118 -3.42 9.27 3.30
C ALA A 118 -4.47 8.48 2.53
N VAL A 119 -4.71 7.23 2.93
CA VAL A 119 -5.55 6.28 2.20
C VAL A 119 -6.55 5.55 3.10
N ASP A 120 -7.65 5.14 2.48
CA ASP A 120 -8.50 4.05 2.91
C ASP A 120 -8.02 2.74 2.25
N LEU A 121 -8.02 1.65 3.00
CA LEU A 121 -7.69 0.31 2.53
C LEU A 121 -8.91 -0.59 2.71
N GLU A 122 -9.14 -1.46 1.74
CA GLU A 122 -10.10 -2.54 1.85
C GLU A 122 -9.39 -3.84 1.43
N PHE A 123 -9.44 -4.85 2.29
CA PHE A 123 -8.88 -6.17 2.03
C PHE A 123 -9.94 -7.25 2.27
N CYS A 124 -10.02 -8.22 1.36
CA CYS A 124 -10.85 -9.41 1.57
C CYS A 124 -10.17 -10.67 1.04
N SER A 125 -10.41 -11.80 1.71
CA SER A 125 -9.97 -13.10 1.21
C SER A 125 -10.62 -13.40 -0.14
N HIS A 126 -9.83 -13.93 -1.09
CA HIS A 126 -10.33 -14.35 -2.40
C HIS A 126 -11.22 -15.60 -2.27
N THR A 127 -11.06 -16.39 -1.21
CA THR A 127 -11.95 -17.52 -0.90
C THR A 127 -12.87 -17.16 0.26
N ARG A 128 -14.16 -17.46 0.12
CA ARG A 128 -15.20 -17.17 1.13
C ARG A 128 -15.00 -17.96 2.45
N GLU A 129 -14.18 -19.01 2.43
CA GLU A 129 -14.10 -20.03 3.48
C GLU A 129 -12.82 -19.96 4.33
N GLY A 130 -11.85 -19.12 3.97
CA GLY A 130 -10.61 -18.96 4.72
C GLY A 130 -10.77 -17.99 5.89
N ALA A 131 -10.69 -18.48 7.12
CA ALA A 131 -10.56 -17.61 8.28
C ALA A 131 -9.20 -16.91 8.24
N LEU A 132 -9.19 -15.57 8.28
CA LEU A 132 -7.98 -14.74 8.17
C LEU A 132 -6.92 -15.06 9.24
N ASN A 133 -7.36 -15.63 10.37
CA ASN A 133 -6.55 -16.01 11.52
C ASN A 133 -6.20 -17.51 11.55
N ALA A 134 -6.44 -18.29 10.48
CA ALA A 134 -6.18 -19.73 10.45
C ALA A 134 -4.69 -20.11 10.52
N GLY A 135 -3.78 -19.14 10.37
CA GLY A 135 -2.33 -19.37 10.40
C GLY A 135 -1.73 -19.77 9.04
N ASP A 136 -2.58 -20.18 8.10
CA ASP A 136 -2.22 -20.50 6.72
C ASP A 136 -2.09 -19.24 5.86
N PRO A 137 -1.28 -19.26 4.78
CA PRO A 137 -1.21 -18.16 3.83
C PRO A 137 -2.58 -17.81 3.23
N VAL A 138 -2.95 -16.54 3.29
CA VAL A 138 -4.22 -16.04 2.75
C VAL A 138 -3.95 -15.27 1.46
N LYS A 139 -4.66 -15.62 0.38
CA LYS A 139 -4.70 -14.79 -0.83
C LYS A 139 -5.98 -13.96 -0.82
N GLY A 140 -5.83 -12.67 -1.09
CA GLY A 140 -6.92 -11.71 -1.05
C GLY A 140 -6.89 -10.71 -2.19
N LEU A 141 -7.97 -9.95 -2.27
CA LEU A 141 -8.08 -8.76 -3.09
C LEU A 141 -7.81 -7.55 -2.20
N ALA A 142 -7.06 -6.60 -2.73
CA ALA A 142 -6.78 -5.34 -2.06
C ALA A 142 -7.26 -4.18 -2.93
N PHE A 143 -7.88 -3.19 -2.30
CA PHE A 143 -8.24 -1.92 -2.90
C PHE A 143 -7.80 -0.77 -2.00
N ILE A 144 -7.21 0.26 -2.60
CA ILE A 144 -6.64 1.42 -1.90
C ILE A 144 -7.12 2.67 -2.62
N GLU A 145 -7.60 3.65 -1.87
CA GLU A 145 -7.95 4.96 -2.40
C GLU A 145 -7.54 6.05 -1.42
N GLY A 146 -6.99 7.15 -1.92
CA GLY A 146 -6.62 8.26 -1.07
C GLY A 146 -6.09 9.48 -1.80
N ALA A 147 -5.68 10.46 -1.01
CA ALA A 147 -5.17 11.73 -1.50
C ALA A 147 -4.08 12.29 -0.59
N GLY A 148 -3.29 13.20 -1.14
CA GLY A 148 -2.20 13.83 -0.41
C GLY A 148 -1.43 14.82 -1.26
N GLN A 149 -0.15 14.95 -0.98
CA GLN A 149 0.70 15.99 -1.56
C GLN A 149 2.07 15.43 -1.91
N PHE A 150 2.52 15.69 -3.13
CA PHE A 150 3.89 15.44 -3.59
C PHE A 150 4.62 16.75 -3.85
N THR A 151 5.92 16.74 -3.60
CA THR A 151 6.86 17.77 -4.01
C THR A 151 7.80 17.16 -5.03
N LEU A 152 7.89 17.77 -6.21
CA LEU A 152 8.80 17.36 -7.29
C LEU A 152 9.76 18.51 -7.64
N PRO A 153 10.96 18.22 -8.18
CA PRO A 153 11.77 19.23 -8.84
C PRO A 153 10.98 19.90 -9.99
N ALA A 154 11.32 21.16 -10.27
CA ALA A 154 10.66 21.93 -11.33
C ALA A 154 11.10 21.46 -12.71
#